data_AF-A0A7X5SCX3-F1
#
_entry.id   AF-A0A7X5SCX3-F1
#
_cell.length_a   1.000
_cell.length_b   1.000
_cell.length_c   1.000
_cell.angle_alpha   90.00
_cell.angle_beta   90.00
_cell.angle_gamma   90.00
#
_symmetry.space_group_name_H-M   'P 1'
#
loop_
_entity.id
_entity.type
_entity.pdbx_description
1 polymer ?
#
loop_
_entity_poly.entity_id
_entity_poly.type
_entity_poly.pdbx_seq_one_letter_code
_entity_poly.pdbx_strand_id
1 'polypeptide(L)'
;DVSKYFAILPALFAAAIPSMAALNVMQLSNPRHAVLAALIFNALIIPALIPLALRGVRFRPSSATALLRRNMLMYGVGGVLLPFAA
;
A
#
# COMPACT_ATOMS: atom_id res chain seq x y z
N ASP A 1 -2.86 3.07 1.69
CA ASP A 1 -3.64 3.98 0.83
C ASP A 1 -2.83 4.85 -0.11
N VAL A 2 -1.66 5.38 0.30
CA VAL A 2 -0.80 6.21 -0.58
C VAL A 2 -0.54 5.55 -1.94
N SER A 3 -0.13 4.28 -1.95
CA SER A 3 0.05 3.47 -3.17
C SER A 3 -1.16 3.45 -4.10
N LYS A 4 -2.38 3.41 -3.56
CA LYS A 4 -3.62 3.41 -4.35
C LYS A 4 -3.81 4.73 -5.07
N TYR A 5 -3.48 5.85 -4.43
CA TYR A 5 -3.52 7.16 -5.08
C TYR A 5 -2.52 7.25 -6.24
N PHE A 6 -1.31 6.72 -6.05
CA PHE A 6 -0.30 6.64 -7.13
C PHE A 6 -0.70 5.68 -8.26
N ALA A 7 -1.50 4.65 -8.00
CA ALA A 7 -2.00 3.75 -9.03
C ALA A 7 -3.21 4.31 -9.78
N ILE A 8 -4.15 4.93 -9.07
CA ILE A 8 -5.47 5.28 -9.59
C ILE A 8 -5.50 6.68 -10.22
N LEU A 9 -4.83 7.67 -9.64
CA LEU A 9 -4.88 9.05 -10.15
C LEU A 9 -4.24 9.17 -11.55
N PRO A 10 -3.02 8.66 -11.81
CA PRO A 10 -2.45 8.71 -13.16
C PRO A 10 -3.32 7.94 -14.15
N ALA A 11 -3.81 6.78 -13.75
CA ALA A 11 -4.71 5.96 -14.56
C ALA A 11 -5.96 6.71 -15.02
N LEU A 12 -6.68 7.36 -14.10
CA LEU A 12 -7.94 8.04 -14.42
C LEU A 12 -7.75 9.35 -15.19
N PHE A 13 -6.65 10.07 -14.91
CA PHE A 13 -6.47 11.43 -15.39
C PHE A 13 -5.40 11.60 -16.46
N ALA A 14 -4.59 10.59 -16.80
CA ALA A 14 -3.54 10.71 -17.82
C ALA A 14 -4.08 11.12 -19.20
N ALA A 15 -5.33 10.78 -19.53
CA ALA A 15 -5.98 11.20 -20.78
C ALA A 15 -6.34 12.69 -20.81
N ALA A 16 -6.63 13.29 -19.65
CA ALA A 16 -7.02 14.70 -19.53
C ALA A 16 -5.86 15.61 -19.12
N ILE A 17 -4.89 15.07 -18.38
CA ILE A 17 -3.73 15.78 -17.82
C ILE A 17 -2.49 14.92 -18.07
N PRO A 18 -1.81 15.10 -19.22
CA PRO A 18 -0.66 14.29 -19.61
C PRO A 18 0.50 14.35 -18.60
N SER A 19 0.64 15.45 -17.84
CA SER A 19 1.64 15.59 -16.78
C SER A 19 1.44 14.60 -15.63
N MET A 20 0.22 14.06 -15.43
CA MET A 20 -0.02 13.01 -14.44
C MET A 20 0.58 11.66 -14.84
N ALA A 21 0.93 11.43 -16.11
CA ALA A 21 1.62 10.23 -16.53
C ALA A 21 3.00 10.06 -15.84
N ALA A 22 3.64 11.18 -15.46
CA ALA A 22 4.90 11.15 -14.71
C ALA A 22 4.77 10.56 -13.29
N LEU A 23 3.55 10.55 -12.73
CA LEU A 23 3.25 9.96 -11.42
C LEU A 23 2.90 8.47 -11.52
N ASN A 24 2.88 7.89 -12.73
CA ASN A 24 2.64 6.46 -12.95
C ASN A 24 3.87 5.61 -12.60
N VAL A 25 4.23 5.60 -11.32
CA VAL A 25 5.37 4.83 -10.78
C VAL A 25 5.24 3.34 -11.07
N MET A 26 4.00 2.83 -11.12
CA MET A 26 3.68 1.42 -11.39
C MET A 26 3.59 1.08 -12.89
N GLN A 27 3.82 2.04 -13.79
CA GLN A 27 3.74 1.88 -15.26
C GLN A 27 2.43 1.24 -15.76
N LEU A 28 1.32 1.47 -15.05
CA LEU A 28 0.02 0.92 -15.42
C LEU A 28 -0.49 1.65 -16.67
N SER A 29 -0.46 0.98 -17.81
CA SER A 29 -0.80 1.54 -19.12
C SER A 29 -2.31 1.64 -19.37
N ASN A 30 -3.13 0.92 -18.59
CA ASN A 30 -4.58 0.90 -18.75
C ASN A 30 -5.31 1.15 -17.40
N PRO A 31 -6.14 2.21 -17.31
CA PRO A 31 -6.83 2.59 -16.08
C PRO A 31 -7.69 1.48 -15.48
N ARG A 32 -8.32 0.67 -16.33
CA ARG A 32 -9.21 -0.40 -15.89
C ARG A 32 -8.45 -1.48 -15.12
N HIS A 33 -7.24 -1.81 -15.57
CA HIS A 33 -6.38 -2.79 -14.88
C HIS A 33 -5.85 -2.24 -13.56
N ALA A 34 -5.50 -0.95 -13.50
CA ALA A 34 -5.05 -0.31 -12.27
C ALA A 34 -6.11 -0.38 -11.14
N VAL A 35 -7.36 -0.07 -11.48
CA VAL A 35 -8.48 -0.14 -10.53
C VAL A 35 -8.75 -1.59 -10.12
N LEU A 36 -8.77 -2.53 -11.06
CA LEU A 36 -8.99 -3.95 -10.76
C LEU A 36 -7.89 -4.52 -9.84
N ALA A 37 -6.62 -4.23 -10.12
CA ALA A 37 -5.50 -4.68 -9.30
C ALA A 37 -5.61 -4.13 -7.86
N ALA A 38 -5.93 -2.84 -7.70
CA ALA A 38 -6.12 -2.22 -6.40
C ALA A 38 -7.29 -2.84 -5.61
N LEU A 39 -8.38 -3.22 -6.29
CA LEU A 39 -9.52 -3.90 -5.66
C LEU A 39 -9.16 -5.34 -5.25
N ILE A 40 -8.48 -6.10 -6.12
CA ILE A 40 -8.03 -7.46 -5.81
C ILE A 40 -7.07 -7.45 -4.63
N PHE A 41 -6.11 -6.53 -4.60
CA PHE A 41 -5.19 -6.38 -3.47
C PHE A 41 -5.94 -6.15 -2.16
N ASN A 42 -6.93 -5.23 -2.15
CA ASN A 42 -7.74 -4.97 -0.95
C ASN A 42 -8.54 -6.21 -0.50
N ALA A 43 -9.10 -6.95 -1.45
CA ALA A 43 -9.86 -8.16 -1.17
C ALA A 43 -9.00 -9.27 -0.56
N LEU A 44 -7.72 -9.36 -0.95
CA LEU A 44 -6.79 -10.38 -0.46
C LEU A 44 -6.08 -9.97 0.83
N ILE A 45 -5.73 -8.69 0.98
CA ILE A 45 -4.90 -8.25 2.11
C ILE A 45 -5.64 -8.34 3.45
N ILE A 46 -6.95 -8.09 3.47
CA ILE A 46 -7.76 -8.18 4.68
C ILE A 46 -7.75 -9.62 5.24
N PRO A 47 -8.17 -10.66 4.49
CA PRO A 47 -8.13 -12.04 5.00
C PRO A 47 -6.72 -12.54 5.29
N ALA A 48 -5.70 -12.09 4.54
CA ALA A 48 -4.31 -12.42 4.83
C ALA A 48 -3.84 -11.87 6.20
N LEU A 49 -4.37 -10.73 6.64
CA LEU A 49 -4.02 -10.10 7.92
C LEU A 49 -4.87 -10.61 9.10
N ILE A 50 -6.01 -11.28 8.86
CA ILE A 50 -6.86 -11.82 9.95
C ILE A 50 -6.07 -12.77 10.88
N PRO A 51 -5.30 -13.76 10.40
CA PRO A 51 -4.52 -14.63 11.28
C PRO A 51 -3.51 -13.88 12.14
N LEU A 52 -2.91 -12.80 11.60
CA LEU A 52 -1.98 -11.94 12.32
C LEU A 52 -2.70 -11.15 13.42
N ALA A 53 -3.89 -10.61 13.12
CA ALA A 53 -4.72 -9.90 14.08
C ALA A 53 -5.17 -10.81 15.23
N LEU A 54 -5.51 -12.07 14.94
CA LEU A 54 -5.94 -13.05 15.94
C LEU A 54 -4.79 -13.57 16.82
N ARG A 55 -3.60 -13.78 16.25
CA ARG A 55 -2.42 -14.24 17.02
C ARG A 55 -1.80 -13.14 17.87
N GLY A 56 -2.06 -11.88 17.54
CA GLY A 56 -1.43 -10.73 18.15
C GLY A 56 0.06 -10.62 17.82
N VAL A 57 0.64 -9.46 18.12
CA VAL A 57 2.05 -9.19 17.87
C VAL A 57 2.84 -9.46 19.15
N ARG A 58 3.97 -10.18 19.05
CA ARG A 58 4.87 -10.42 20.19
C ARG A 58 5.38 -9.09 20.75
N PHE A 59 4.84 -8.67 21.89
CA PHE A 59 5.30 -7.49 22.61
C PHE A 59 6.66 -7.77 23.26
N ARG A 60 7.58 -6.81 23.13
CA ARG A 60 8.86 -6.82 23.85
C ARG A 60 8.95 -5.52 24.66
N PRO A 61 9.10 -5.59 25.99
CA PRO A 61 9.22 -4.40 26.82
C PRO A 61 10.43 -3.58 26.37
N SER A 62 10.18 -2.30 26.07
CA SER A 62 11.19 -1.31 25.69
C SER A 62 10.63 0.09 25.97
N SER A 63 11.48 1.12 25.91
CA SER A 63 11.00 2.50 26.05
C SER A 63 9.99 2.85 24.95
N ALA A 64 9.05 3.75 25.25
CA ALA A 64 7.99 4.15 24.32
C ALA A 64 8.56 4.64 22.97
N THR A 65 9.66 5.40 23.02
CA THR A 65 10.35 5.91 21.82
C THR A 65 11.00 4.79 21.00
N ALA A 66 11.64 3.82 21.64
CA ALA A 66 12.24 2.67 20.96
C ALA A 66 11.17 1.78 20.30
N LEU A 67 10.05 1.55 21.00
CA LEU A 67 8.91 0.79 20.49
C LEU A 67 8.25 1.48 19.29
N LEU A 68 7.99 2.78 19.39
CA LEU A 68 7.41 3.58 18.31
C LEU A 68 8.27 3.53 17.06
N ARG A 69 9.59 3.78 17.19
CA ARG A 69 10.52 3.76 16.06
C ARG A 69 10.55 2.40 15.37
N ARG A 70 10.58 1.31 16.15
CA ARG A 70 10.58 -0.06 15.61
C ARG A 70 9.26 -0.40 14.91
N ASN A 71 8.12 0.00 15.48
CA ASN A 71 6.83 -0.22 14.85
C ASN A 71 6.65 0.61 13.58
N MET A 72 7.08 1.87 13.58
CA MET A 72 7.06 2.70 12.37
C MET A 72 7.98 2.15 11.28
N LEU A 73 9.18 1.67 11.61
CA LEU A 73 10.08 1.07 10.64
C LEU A 73 9.52 -0.23 10.06
N MET A 74 9.01 -1.14 10.89
CA MET A 74 8.52 -2.44 10.41
C MET A 74 7.14 -2.33 9.74
N TYR A 75 6.15 -1.76 10.43
CA TYR A 75 4.77 -1.71 9.97
C TYR A 75 4.48 -0.49 9.10
N GLY A 76 5.16 0.64 9.33
CA GLY A 76 5.04 1.82 8.48
C GLY A 76 5.72 1.61 7.13
N VAL A 77 7.01 1.28 7.10
CA VAL A 77 7.71 1.04 5.83
C VAL A 77 7.15 -0.19 5.12
N GLY A 78 6.93 -1.29 5.85
CA GLY A 78 6.31 -2.49 5.29
C GLY A 78 4.93 -2.22 4.68
N GLY A 79 4.08 -1.47 5.39
CA GLY A 79 2.74 -1.11 4.90
C GLY A 79 2.76 -0.15 3.70
N VAL A 80 3.80 0.67 3.55
CA VAL A 80 3.99 1.55 2.39
C VAL A 80 4.48 0.76 1.18
N LEU A 81 5.43 -0.16 1.35
CA LEU A 81 6.08 -0.88 0.25
C LEU A 81 5.26 -2.07 -0.26
N LEU A 82 4.59 -2.81 0.63
CA LEU A 82 3.85 -4.02 0.29
C LEU A 82 2.91 -3.86 -0.91
N PRO A 83 2.12 -2.77 -1.04
CA PRO A 83 1.19 -2.63 -2.15
C PRO A 83 1.85 -2.23 -3.49
N PHE A 84 3.13 -1.85 -3.50
CA PHE A 84 3.86 -1.57 -4.75
C PHE A 84 4.53 -2.83 -5.32
N ALA A 85 4.76 -3.84 -4.49
CA ALA A 85 5.38 -5.10 -4.88
C ALA A 85 4.37 -6.19 -5.29
N ALA A 86 3.08 -5.95 -5.05
CA ALA A 86 1.97 -6.87 -5.33
C ALA A 86 1.22 -6.44 -6.59
#